data_AF-A0A8B6G1D2-F1
#
_entry.id   AF-A0A8B6G1D2-F1
#
_cell.length_a   1.000
_cell.length_b   1.000
_cell.length_c   1.000
_cell.angle_alpha   90.00
_cell.angle_beta   90.00
_cell.angle_gamma   90.00
#
_symmetry.space_group_name_H-M   'P 1'
#
loop_
_entity.id
_entity.type
_entity.pdbx_description
1 polymer ?
#
loop_
_entity_poly.entity_id
_entity_poly.type
_entity_poly.pdbx_seq_one_letter_code
_entity_poly.pdbx_strand_id
1 'polypeptide(L)'
;MDFSVRQVIIFGSDYQRKVTLEFDKTGNKLFNYAYRIRTDSLNIVYVVDCLDDEDNGRLVAVDRNDRLKFTYEAHTEFGIFQPEGITITPSDNIVVADYHNKSLHVINSKGDLLGLQFIFKDLNICDPCSLCFDTGGYLLIGCGKEKDEDYGEIYVVKMVDNLG
;
A
#
# COMPACT_ATOMS: atom_id res chain seq x y z
N MET A 1 -13.09 9.44 25.80
CA MET A 1 -13.49 9.57 24.38
C MET A 1 -12.29 9.15 23.57
N ASP A 2 -12.40 8.04 22.84
CA ASP A 2 -11.37 7.61 21.89
C ASP A 2 -11.47 8.54 20.67
N PHE A 3 -10.46 9.38 20.48
CA PHE A 3 -10.35 10.32 19.37
C PHE A 3 -9.61 9.72 18.18
N SER A 4 -9.30 8.42 18.18
CA SER A 4 -8.69 7.77 17.01
C SER A 4 -9.75 7.64 15.93
N VAL A 5 -9.83 8.67 15.08
CA VAL A 5 -10.60 8.66 13.85
C VAL A 5 -9.87 7.73 12.87
N ARG A 6 -10.54 6.65 12.45
CA ARG A 6 -9.96 5.58 11.62
C ARG A 6 -10.77 5.43 10.34
N GLN A 7 -10.71 6.46 9.49
CA GLN A 7 -11.57 6.58 8.32
C GLN A 7 -10.83 7.16 7.11
N VAL A 8 -11.34 6.87 5.92
CA VAL A 8 -11.00 7.58 4.68
C VAL A 8 -12.16 8.48 4.30
N ILE A 9 -11.87 9.77 4.06
CA ILE A 9 -12.87 10.74 3.62
C ILE A 9 -12.58 11.16 2.18
N ILE A 10 -13.57 11.01 1.31
CA ILE A 10 -13.51 11.48 -0.07
C ILE A 10 -14.25 12.81 -0.16
N PHE A 11 -13.54 13.84 -0.63
CA PHE A 11 -14.10 15.17 -0.86
C PHE A 11 -14.42 15.39 -2.33
N GLY A 12 -15.49 16.13 -2.61
CA GLY A 12 -15.76 16.67 -3.93
C GLY A 12 -14.84 17.85 -4.24
N SER A 13 -14.85 18.29 -5.50
CA SER A 13 -14.15 19.52 -5.92
C SER A 13 -14.71 20.79 -5.25
N ASP A 14 -15.88 20.69 -4.64
CA ASP A 14 -16.52 21.71 -3.79
C ASP A 14 -16.02 21.69 -2.34
N TYR A 15 -15.02 20.87 -2.03
CA TYR A 15 -14.48 20.61 -0.69
C TYR A 15 -15.51 20.09 0.31
N GLN A 16 -16.64 19.55 -0.17
CA GLN A 16 -17.64 18.90 0.66
C GLN A 16 -17.35 17.42 0.77
N ARG A 17 -17.58 16.85 1.97
CA ARG A 17 -17.48 15.40 2.19
C ARG A 17 -18.52 14.68 1.34
N LYS A 18 -18.10 13.69 0.56
CA LYS A 18 -18.97 12.88 -0.32
C LYS A 18 -19.11 11.45 0.17
N VAL A 19 -18.01 10.85 0.63
CA VAL A 19 -17.97 9.48 1.13
C VAL A 19 -17.11 9.44 2.38
N THR A 20 -17.55 8.68 3.37
CA THR A 20 -16.76 8.32 4.55
C THR A 20 -16.69 6.81 4.62
N LEU A 21 -15.50 6.25 4.40
CA LEU A 21 -15.24 4.83 4.59
C LEU A 21 -14.73 4.65 6.01
N GLU A 22 -15.52 4.04 6.89
CA GLU A 22 -15.15 3.79 8.29
C GLU A 22 -15.56 2.40 8.75
N PHE A 23 -16.76 1.93 8.35
CA PHE A 23 -17.30 0.64 8.75
C PHE A 23 -17.67 -0.20 7.53
N ASP A 24 -17.55 -1.52 7.65
CA ASP A 24 -18.11 -2.46 6.69
C ASP A 24 -19.64 -2.57 6.86
N LYS A 25 -20.27 -3.35 5.98
CA LYS A 25 -21.73 -3.57 5.99
C LYS A 25 -22.25 -4.30 7.23
N THR A 26 -21.38 -4.90 8.02
CA THR A 26 -21.71 -5.58 9.28
C THR A 26 -21.48 -4.69 10.50
N GLY A 27 -20.97 -3.47 10.31
CA GLY A 27 -20.70 -2.50 11.36
C GLY A 27 -19.31 -2.64 12.00
N ASN A 28 -18.41 -3.45 11.43
CA ASN A 28 -17.03 -3.53 11.93
C ASN A 28 -16.17 -2.43 11.31
N LYS A 29 -15.22 -1.89 12.08
CA LYS A 29 -14.27 -0.89 11.57
C LYS A 29 -13.45 -1.48 10.42
N LEU A 30 -13.30 -0.69 9.35
CA LEU A 30 -12.47 -1.05 8.20
C LEU A 30 -10.97 -0.89 8.50
N PHE A 31 -10.61 0.05 9.37
CA PHE A 31 -9.23 0.47 9.59
C PHE A 31 -8.88 0.54 11.09
N ASN A 32 -7.61 0.27 11.39
CA ASN A 32 -6.98 0.52 12.68
C ASN A 32 -6.20 1.83 12.69
N TYR A 33 -5.26 1.99 11.77
CA TYR A 33 -4.46 3.20 11.57
C TYR A 33 -4.18 3.32 10.06
N ALA A 34 -5.09 3.95 9.33
CA ALA A 34 -4.92 4.19 7.89
C ALA A 34 -3.96 5.36 7.64
N TYR A 35 -2.86 5.16 6.89
CA TYR A 35 -1.85 6.22 6.65
C TYR A 35 -1.34 6.34 5.21
N ARG A 36 -1.68 5.43 4.30
CA ARG A 36 -1.42 5.58 2.85
C ARG A 36 -2.62 5.12 2.04
N ILE A 37 -2.77 5.70 0.85
CA ILE A 37 -3.95 5.47 0.01
C ILE A 37 -3.62 5.56 -1.47
N ARG A 38 -4.26 4.70 -2.25
CA ARG A 38 -4.31 4.75 -3.73
C ARG A 38 -5.68 4.35 -4.25
N THR A 39 -5.92 4.67 -5.51
CA THR A 39 -7.11 4.23 -6.24
C THR A 39 -6.72 3.68 -7.60
N ASP A 40 -7.43 2.64 -8.04
CA ASP A 40 -7.31 2.10 -9.40
C ASP A 40 -8.25 2.82 -10.39
N SER A 41 -8.25 2.37 -11.65
CA SER A 41 -9.14 2.89 -12.70
C SER A 41 -10.63 2.65 -12.41
N LEU A 42 -10.96 1.66 -11.58
CA LEU A 42 -12.33 1.32 -11.16
C LEU A 42 -12.77 2.07 -9.89
N ASN A 43 -11.94 3.00 -9.39
CA ASN A 43 -12.18 3.77 -8.18
C ASN A 43 -12.26 2.92 -6.89
N ILE A 44 -11.71 1.71 -6.89
CA ILE A 44 -11.45 0.96 -5.66
C ILE A 44 -10.40 1.73 -4.86
N VAL A 45 -10.63 1.83 -3.55
CA VAL A 45 -9.76 2.51 -2.60
C VAL A 45 -8.90 1.46 -1.92
N TYR A 46 -7.59 1.61 -2.05
CA TYR A 46 -6.59 0.75 -1.43
C TYR A 46 -5.91 1.52 -0.33
N VAL A 47 -5.94 0.97 0.89
CA VAL A 47 -5.46 1.63 2.09
C VAL A 47 -4.41 0.76 2.74
N VAL A 48 -3.27 1.36 3.05
CA VAL A 48 -2.31 0.75 3.96
C VAL A 48 -2.74 1.09 5.38
N ASP A 49 -2.94 0.04 6.17
CA ASP A 49 -3.52 0.08 7.51
C ASP A 49 -2.56 -0.59 8.49
N CYS A 50 -2.05 0.16 9.48
CA CYS A 50 -1.20 -0.39 10.53
C CYS A 50 -2.10 -1.01 11.60
N LEU A 51 -1.71 -2.18 12.11
CA LEU A 51 -2.50 -2.98 13.02
C LEU A 51 -2.11 -2.74 14.49
N ASP A 52 -0.84 -2.46 14.75
CA ASP A 52 -0.25 -2.36 16.08
C ASP A 52 0.95 -1.39 16.12
N ASP A 53 1.56 -1.22 17.30
CA ASP A 53 2.71 -0.33 17.48
C ASP A 53 4.05 -0.97 17.03
N GLU A 54 4.02 -2.21 16.49
CA GLU A 54 5.19 -2.92 15.96
C GLU A 54 5.31 -2.76 14.42
N ASP A 55 4.58 -1.78 13.87
CA ASP A 55 4.51 -1.47 12.44
C ASP A 55 4.00 -2.64 11.57
N ASN A 56 3.37 -3.65 12.17
CA ASN A 56 2.72 -4.71 11.40
C ASN A 56 1.44 -4.17 10.77
N GLY A 57 1.28 -4.39 9.48
CA GLY A 57 0.22 -3.76 8.71
C GLY A 57 -0.46 -4.71 7.75
N ARG A 58 -1.39 -4.13 6.99
CA ARG A 58 -2.14 -4.81 5.95
C ARG A 58 -2.55 -3.84 4.85
N LEU A 59 -2.95 -4.41 3.74
CA LEU A 59 -3.63 -3.69 2.66
C LEU A 59 -5.13 -3.97 2.73
N VAL A 60 -5.95 -2.92 2.78
CA VAL A 60 -7.40 -3.01 2.76
C VAL A 60 -7.92 -2.43 1.46
N ALA A 61 -8.68 -3.23 0.69
CA ALA A 61 -9.35 -2.78 -0.53
C ALA A 61 -10.84 -2.58 -0.28
N VAL A 62 -11.36 -1.39 -0.56
CA VAL A 62 -12.76 -1.01 -0.31
C VAL A 62 -13.32 -0.32 -1.55
N ASP A 63 -14.53 -0.66 -1.98
CA ASP A 63 -15.22 0.16 -2.97
C ASP A 63 -15.90 1.39 -2.33
N ARG A 64 -16.28 2.38 -3.14
CA ARG A 64 -16.91 3.62 -2.64
C ARG A 64 -18.35 3.45 -2.11
N ASN A 65 -18.86 2.22 -2.00
CA ASN A 65 -20.17 1.89 -1.43
C ASN A 65 -20.03 1.08 -0.12
N ASP A 66 -18.99 1.36 0.67
CA ASP A 66 -18.70 0.74 1.97
C ASP A 66 -18.59 -0.79 1.93
N ARG A 67 -18.23 -1.35 0.77
CA ARG A 67 -18.00 -2.80 0.65
C ARG A 67 -16.51 -3.08 0.63
N LEU A 68 -16.05 -3.69 1.73
CA LEU A 68 -14.77 -4.40 1.77
C LEU A 68 -14.71 -5.39 0.60
N LYS A 69 -13.67 -5.26 -0.22
CA LYS A 69 -13.38 -6.16 -1.34
C LYS A 69 -12.53 -7.32 -0.87
N PHE A 70 -11.41 -6.99 -0.24
CA PHE A 70 -10.51 -7.94 0.38
C PHE A 70 -9.60 -7.21 1.37
N THR A 71 -8.94 -8.01 2.20
CA THR A 71 -7.80 -7.62 3.00
C THR A 71 -6.63 -8.50 2.58
N TYR A 72 -5.46 -7.90 2.42
CA TYR A 72 -4.23 -8.62 2.17
C TYR A 72 -3.27 -8.41 3.35
N GLU A 73 -2.93 -9.52 3.98
CA GLU A 73 -1.91 -9.63 5.03
C GLU A 73 -0.82 -10.53 4.47
N ALA A 74 0.44 -10.13 4.56
CA ALA A 74 1.54 -10.95 4.10
C ALA A 74 2.05 -11.86 5.22
N HIS A 75 2.26 -13.13 4.89
CA HIS A 75 3.01 -14.05 5.74
C HIS A 75 4.46 -14.03 5.27
N THR A 76 5.28 -13.22 5.94
CA THR A 76 6.69 -13.00 5.61
C THR A 76 7.58 -13.93 6.44
N GLU A 77 8.84 -14.10 6.02
CA GLU A 77 9.82 -14.94 6.72
C GLU A 77 10.10 -14.44 8.14
N PHE A 78 10.13 -13.11 8.33
CA PHE A 78 10.40 -12.47 9.62
C PHE A 78 9.12 -12.24 10.45
N GLY A 79 7.95 -12.65 9.95
CA GLY A 79 6.69 -12.60 10.68
C GLY A 79 6.04 -11.21 10.79
N ILE A 80 6.70 -10.16 10.31
CA ILE A 80 6.18 -8.79 10.24
C ILE A 80 5.99 -8.41 8.77
N PHE A 81 4.84 -7.83 8.44
CA PHE A 81 4.60 -7.18 7.16
C PHE A 81 4.49 -5.67 7.43
N GLN A 82 5.47 -4.88 6.99
CA GLN A 82 5.46 -3.42 7.20
C GLN A 82 5.20 -2.70 5.88
N PRO A 83 3.95 -2.64 5.40
CA PRO A 83 3.64 -1.92 4.18
C PRO A 83 3.84 -0.40 4.38
N GLU A 84 4.65 0.26 3.56
CA GLU A 84 4.90 1.72 3.68
C GLU A 84 4.55 2.48 2.41
N GLY A 85 4.91 1.92 1.26
CA GLY A 85 4.61 2.48 -0.05
C GLY A 85 3.49 1.72 -0.74
N ILE A 86 2.60 2.43 -1.45
CA ILE A 86 1.59 1.81 -2.31
C ILE A 86 1.48 2.55 -3.64
N THR A 87 1.41 1.80 -4.73
CA THR A 87 1.08 2.33 -6.05
C THR A 87 0.23 1.34 -6.84
N ILE A 88 -0.35 1.80 -7.94
CA ILE A 88 -1.11 0.97 -8.88
C ILE A 88 -0.35 0.97 -10.21
N THR A 89 -0.16 -0.21 -10.80
CA THR A 89 0.49 -0.36 -12.11
C THR A 89 -0.46 0.10 -13.21
N PRO A 90 0.04 0.36 -14.44
CA PRO A 90 -0.82 0.64 -15.60
C PRO A 90 -1.82 -0.49 -15.94
N SER A 91 -1.59 -1.72 -15.47
CA SER A 91 -2.51 -2.85 -15.63
C SER A 91 -3.47 -3.05 -14.44
N ASP A 92 -3.58 -2.06 -13.54
CA ASP A 92 -4.39 -2.09 -12.32
C ASP A 92 -3.98 -3.19 -11.30
N ASN A 93 -2.72 -3.64 -11.35
CA ASN A 93 -2.15 -4.41 -10.25
C ASN A 93 -1.69 -3.46 -9.13
N ILE A 94 -1.74 -3.93 -7.89
CA ILE A 94 -1.35 -3.18 -6.72
C ILE A 94 0.08 -3.55 -6.38
N VAL A 95 0.94 -2.55 -6.17
CA VAL A 95 2.30 -2.76 -5.69
C VAL A 95 2.42 -2.16 -4.30
N VAL A 96 2.81 -2.98 -3.34
CA VAL A 96 3.03 -2.58 -1.95
C VAL A 96 4.50 -2.77 -1.61
N ALA A 97 5.14 -1.74 -1.07
CA ALA A 97 6.49 -1.82 -0.52
C ALA A 97 6.42 -2.30 0.92
N ASP A 98 7.05 -3.45 1.17
CA ASP A 98 7.30 -3.96 2.51
C ASP A 98 8.67 -3.45 2.98
N TYR A 99 8.63 -2.47 3.87
CA TYR A 99 9.79 -1.77 4.40
C TYR A 99 10.71 -2.75 5.15
N HIS A 100 10.14 -3.54 6.07
CA HIS A 100 10.90 -4.43 6.94
C HIS A 100 11.59 -5.55 6.13
N ASN A 101 10.88 -6.14 5.17
CA ASN A 101 11.38 -7.25 4.37
C ASN A 101 12.12 -6.80 3.11
N LYS A 102 12.28 -5.48 2.88
CA LYS A 102 12.98 -4.89 1.74
C LYS A 102 12.49 -5.44 0.40
N SER A 103 11.17 -5.56 0.25
CA SER A 103 10.55 -6.24 -0.88
C SER A 103 9.34 -5.51 -1.42
N LEU A 104 8.97 -5.77 -2.67
CA LEU A 104 7.72 -5.30 -3.25
C LEU A 104 6.78 -6.48 -3.51
N HIS A 105 5.55 -6.36 -3.01
CA HIS A 105 4.47 -7.30 -3.25
C HIS A 105 3.63 -6.81 -4.43
N VAL A 106 3.46 -7.66 -5.45
CA VAL A 106 2.57 -7.38 -6.59
C VAL A 106 1.30 -8.21 -6.42
N ILE A 107 0.17 -7.53 -6.27
CA ILE A 107 -1.13 -8.12 -5.92
C ILE A 107 -2.13 -7.76 -7.02
N ASN A 108 -2.95 -8.72 -7.45
CA ASN A 108 -3.97 -8.46 -8.46
C ASN A 108 -5.21 -7.77 -7.85
N SER A 109 -6.14 -7.35 -8.70
CA SER A 109 -7.39 -6.71 -8.27
C SER A 109 -8.34 -7.59 -7.44
N LYS A 110 -8.08 -8.90 -7.34
CA LYS A 110 -8.82 -9.86 -6.49
C LYS A 110 -8.19 -10.05 -5.12
N GLY A 111 -6.98 -9.52 -4.89
CA GLY A 111 -6.22 -9.68 -3.66
C GLY A 111 -5.23 -10.85 -3.68
N ASP A 112 -5.04 -11.52 -4.82
CA ASP A 112 -4.07 -12.61 -4.93
C ASP A 112 -2.66 -12.06 -5.17
N LEU A 113 -1.67 -12.60 -4.45
CA LEU A 113 -0.26 -12.31 -4.68
C LEU A 113 0.18 -12.90 -6.02
N LEU A 114 0.58 -12.04 -6.96
CA LEU A 114 1.15 -12.44 -8.25
C LEU A 114 2.65 -12.74 -8.14
N GLY A 115 3.37 -11.99 -7.30
CA GLY A 115 4.78 -12.23 -7.07
C GLY A 115 5.40 -11.29 -6.04
N LEU A 116 6.59 -11.68 -5.60
CA LEU A 116 7.42 -10.94 -4.66
C LEU A 116 8.72 -10.54 -5.35
N GLN A 117 8.99 -9.24 -5.43
CA GLN A 117 10.23 -8.72 -6.01
C GLN A 117 11.16 -8.25 -4.90
N PHE A 118 12.25 -8.99 -4.70
CA PHE A 118 13.37 -8.54 -3.86
C PHE A 118 14.28 -7.67 -4.71
N ILE A 119 13.91 -6.40 -4.86
CA ILE A 119 14.50 -5.54 -5.90
C ILE A 119 15.99 -5.25 -5.65
N PHE A 120 16.50 -5.50 -4.44
CA PHE A 120 17.84 -5.06 -4.06
C PHE A 120 18.65 -6.04 -3.20
N LYS A 121 18.32 -7.35 -3.21
CA LYS A 121 19.08 -8.36 -2.45
C LYS A 121 20.58 -8.33 -2.76
N ASP A 122 20.94 -8.11 -4.02
CA ASP A 122 22.34 -8.06 -4.46
C ASP A 122 22.99 -6.69 -4.26
N LEU A 123 22.18 -5.64 -4.08
CA LEU A 123 22.66 -4.27 -3.93
C LEU A 123 22.84 -3.88 -2.46
N ASN A 124 22.31 -4.67 -1.50
CA ASN A 124 22.34 -4.41 -0.06
C ASN A 124 21.82 -3.00 0.30
N ILE A 125 20.98 -2.42 -0.55
CA ILE A 125 20.51 -1.06 -0.44
C ILE A 125 19.01 -1.07 -0.68
N CYS A 126 18.24 -0.61 0.31
CA CYS A 126 16.92 0.02 0.21
C CYS A 126 15.96 -0.53 1.26
N ASP A 127 15.41 0.39 2.06
CA ASP A 127 14.16 0.21 2.79
C ASP A 127 13.06 0.97 2.01
N PRO A 128 12.27 0.28 1.16
CA PRO A 128 11.35 0.95 0.24
C PRO A 128 10.18 1.55 1.01
N CYS A 129 9.96 2.86 0.90
CA CYS A 129 8.94 3.58 1.67
C CYS A 129 7.95 4.38 0.82
N SER A 130 8.29 4.71 -0.42
CA SER A 130 7.42 5.46 -1.33
C SER A 130 7.48 4.87 -2.73
N LEU A 131 6.33 4.78 -3.39
CA LEU A 131 6.20 4.22 -4.73
C LEU A 131 5.35 5.14 -5.63
N CYS A 132 5.77 5.33 -6.87
CA CYS A 132 4.91 5.88 -7.91
C CYS A 132 5.33 5.37 -9.30
N PHE A 133 4.42 5.43 -10.26
CA PHE A 133 4.75 5.19 -11.67
C PHE A 133 4.87 6.52 -12.41
N ASP A 134 5.84 6.60 -13.32
CA ASP A 134 5.86 7.66 -14.32
C ASP A 134 4.97 7.32 -15.53
N THR A 135 4.86 8.27 -16.45
CA THR A 135 4.09 8.10 -17.70
C THR A 135 4.71 7.11 -18.69
N GLY A 136 5.98 6.74 -18.49
CA GLY A 136 6.69 5.72 -19.26
C GLY A 136 6.51 4.30 -18.71
N GLY A 137 5.77 4.13 -17.61
CA GLY A 137 5.58 2.84 -16.95
C GLY A 137 6.77 2.38 -16.10
N TYR A 138 7.71 3.28 -15.78
CA TYR A 138 8.77 2.99 -14.83
C TYR A 138 8.26 3.17 -13.41
N LEU A 139 8.66 2.24 -12.54
CA LEU A 139 8.41 2.33 -11.11
C LEU A 139 9.53 3.15 -10.47
N LEU A 140 9.13 4.23 -9.81
CA LEU A 140 9.99 5.05 -8.97
C LEU A 140 9.82 4.59 -7.53
N ILE A 141 10.95 4.30 -6.88
CA ILE A 141 11.01 3.77 -5.53
C ILE A 141 11.83 4.75 -4.70
N GLY A 142 11.17 5.43 -3.77
CA GLY A 142 11.84 6.16 -2.71
C GLY A 142 12.28 5.17 -1.64
N CYS A 143 13.59 5.15 -1.37
CA CYS A 143 14.21 4.30 -0.37
C CYS A 143 14.71 5.15 0.78
N GLY A 144 14.29 4.80 1.99
CA GLY A 144 15.02 5.17 3.19
C GLY A 144 16.29 4.34 3.30
N LYS A 145 17.22 4.83 4.13
CA LYS A 145 18.22 3.99 4.77
C LYS A 145 17.89 3.91 6.26
N GLU A 146 18.48 2.93 6.95
CA GLU A 146 18.26 2.67 8.38
C GLU A 146 18.27 3.97 9.21
N LYS A 147 17.55 3.96 10.35
CA LYS A 147 17.20 5.13 11.19
C LYS A 147 18.36 6.06 11.60
N ASP A 148 19.62 5.67 11.34
CA ASP A 148 20.84 6.41 11.66
C ASP A 148 21.55 7.04 10.44
N GLU A 149 21.02 6.91 9.21
CA GLU A 149 21.61 7.51 8.00
C GLU A 149 20.76 8.66 7.42
N ASP A 150 21.36 9.84 7.30
CA ASP A 150 20.72 11.11 6.89
C ASP A 150 20.52 11.29 5.36
N TYR A 151 20.47 10.20 4.58
CA TYR A 151 20.28 10.33 3.12
C TYR A 151 19.36 9.25 2.54
N GLY A 152 18.43 9.70 1.69
CA GLY A 152 17.53 8.84 0.93
C GLY A 152 17.96 8.72 -0.52
N GLU A 153 17.60 7.60 -1.15
CA GLU A 153 17.89 7.31 -2.55
C GLU A 153 16.59 7.08 -3.32
N ILE A 154 16.60 7.39 -4.61
CA ILE A 154 15.47 7.13 -5.50
C ILE A 154 15.96 6.19 -6.60
N TYR A 155 15.25 5.08 -6.74
CA TYR A 155 15.48 4.11 -7.80
C TYR A 155 14.40 4.22 -8.85
N VAL A 156 14.78 4.09 -10.12
CA VAL A 156 13.87 4.06 -11.25
C VAL A 156 14.07 2.74 -11.97
N VAL A 157 13.08 1.86 -11.88
CA VAL A 157 13.17 0.49 -12.41
C VAL A 157 12.06 0.25 -13.41
N LYS A 158 12.38 -0.50 -14.47
CA LYS A 158 11.35 -0.99 -15.39
C LYS A 158 10.69 -2.20 -14.74
N MET A 159 9.47 -2.03 -14.25
CA MET A 159 8.72 -3.13 -13.63
C MET A 159 7.99 -3.91 -14.72
N VAL A 160 8.04 -5.24 -14.64
CA VAL A 160 7.24 -6.13 -15.49
C VAL A 160 6.18 -6.75 -14.58
N ASP A 161 4.95 -6.25 -14.69
CA ASP A 161 3.82 -6.62 -13.84
C ASP A 161 3.05 -7.85 -14.34
N ASN A 162 3.35 -8.29 -15.57
CA ASN A 162 2.89 -9.55 -16.13
C ASN A 162 3.91 -10.65 -15.83
N LEU A 163 3.73 -11.32 -14.69
CA LEU A 163 4.37 -12.60 -14.42
C LEU A 163 3.58 -13.69 -15.17
N GLY A 164 3.89 -13.83 -16.46
CA GLY A 164 3.47 -14.95 -17.31
C GLY A 164 4.56 -16.01 -17.41
#